data_AF-A0A7S0NT76-F1
#
_entry.id   AF-A0A7S0NT76-F1
#
_cell.length_a   1.000
_cell.length_b   1.000
_cell.length_c   1.000
_cell.angle_alpha   90.00
_cell.angle_beta   90.00
_cell.angle_gamma   90.00
#
_symmetry.space_group_name_H-M   'P 1'
#
loop_
_entity.id
_entity.type
_entity.pdbx_description
1 polymer ?
#
loop_
_entity_poly.entity_id
_entity_poly.type
_entity_poly.pdbx_seq_one_letter_code
_entity_poly.pdbx_strand_id
1 'polypeptide(L)'
;FPSEKGIRSRSCFSAFVRQRLAVARPVLTHQMAVWFCGRSEVSSLFGGAQLSPTQCYFSAMITPRELRSRGVPYWNKQDDCSCTPQPPPPPPPPSKIYFCGQSEVWHLFDYKIEPSSCYFSYEFSRDEVADLGVDVYLDSRLCTCRKPPPPPPPPVATYHYLSPPPLPPPPSLLLPMSLPLPQS
;
A
#
# COMPACT_ATOMS: atom_id res chain seq x y z
N PHE A 1 -49.08 -78.35 -15.27
CA PHE A 1 -48.49 -77.86 -16.53
C PHE A 1 -47.00 -77.62 -16.30
N PRO A 2 -46.15 -78.51 -16.83
CA PRO A 2 -44.70 -78.47 -16.74
C PRO A 2 -44.11 -77.57 -17.84
N SER A 3 -42.83 -77.18 -17.71
CA SER A 3 -41.77 -77.26 -18.75
C SER A 3 -40.58 -76.38 -18.30
N GLU A 4 -39.42 -76.91 -17.88
CA GLU A 4 -38.30 -77.39 -18.73
C GLU A 4 -37.74 -76.27 -19.65
N LYS A 5 -36.46 -75.89 -19.71
CA LYS A 5 -35.13 -76.55 -19.71
C LYS A 5 -34.07 -75.42 -19.52
N GLY A 6 -32.79 -75.64 -19.18
CA GLY A 6 -31.97 -76.82 -19.42
C GLY A 6 -30.52 -76.68 -18.95
N ILE A 7 -29.82 -77.77 -19.19
CA ILE A 7 -28.56 -78.27 -18.62
C ILE A 7 -27.38 -78.05 -19.60
N ARG A 8 -26.16 -77.86 -19.07
CA ARG A 8 -24.85 -78.36 -19.55
C ARG A 8 -23.74 -77.71 -18.69
N SER A 9 -22.58 -78.27 -18.38
CA SER A 9 -21.99 -79.60 -18.52
C SER A 9 -20.66 -79.57 -17.76
N ARG A 10 -20.38 -80.67 -17.03
CA ARG A 10 -19.12 -81.22 -16.52
C ARG A 10 -17.80 -80.50 -16.87
N SER A 11 -16.93 -80.36 -15.86
CA SER A 11 -15.64 -81.09 -15.83
C SER A 11 -14.99 -81.04 -14.45
N CYS A 12 -14.66 -82.23 -13.94
CA CYS A 12 -13.72 -82.45 -12.85
C CYS A 12 -12.32 -82.02 -13.28
N PHE A 13 -11.59 -81.31 -12.41
CA PHE A 13 -10.15 -81.48 -12.28
C PHE A 13 -9.79 -81.33 -10.80
N SER A 14 -9.46 -82.45 -10.17
CA SER A 14 -8.65 -82.45 -8.96
C SER A 14 -7.28 -81.85 -9.30
N ALA A 15 -6.90 -80.80 -8.59
CA ALA A 15 -5.49 -80.41 -8.48
C ALA A 15 -5.24 -79.99 -7.04
N PHE A 16 -4.61 -80.91 -6.31
CA PHE A 16 -3.98 -80.69 -5.02
C PHE A 16 -2.88 -79.65 -5.21
N VAL A 17 -3.07 -78.41 -4.72
CA VAL A 17 -1.97 -77.45 -4.55
C VAL A 17 -2.06 -76.88 -3.15
N ARG A 18 -1.18 -77.40 -2.29
CA ARG A 18 -0.74 -76.74 -1.06
C ARG A 18 -0.26 -75.33 -1.43
N GLN A 19 -0.93 -74.29 -0.97
CA GLN A 19 -0.34 -72.96 -0.95
C GLN A 19 -0.69 -72.25 0.36
N ARG A 20 0.30 -72.33 1.26
CA ARG A 20 0.84 -71.29 2.14
C ARG A 20 -0.14 -70.25 2.67
N LEU A 21 -0.19 -70.19 4.00
CA LEU A 21 -0.55 -68.99 4.76
C LEU A 21 0.07 -67.75 4.08
N ALA A 22 -0.77 -66.98 3.39
CA ALA A 22 -0.47 -65.59 3.13
C ALA A 22 -0.81 -64.84 4.43
N VAL A 23 0.12 -64.88 5.38
CA VAL A 23 0.26 -63.79 6.34
C VAL A 23 0.45 -62.55 5.49
N ALA A 24 -0.59 -61.74 5.39
CA ALA A 24 -0.50 -60.41 4.79
C ALA A 24 0.52 -59.63 5.62
N ARG A 25 1.78 -59.66 5.17
CA ARG A 25 2.79 -58.70 5.62
C ARG A 25 2.23 -57.32 5.28
N PRO A 26 2.08 -56.41 6.26
CA PRO A 26 1.87 -55.01 5.91
C PRO A 26 3.08 -54.61 5.05
N VAL A 27 2.79 -54.18 3.82
CA VAL A 27 3.76 -53.51 2.98
C VAL A 27 4.21 -52.30 3.78
N LEU A 28 5.43 -52.35 4.32
CA LEU A 28 6.16 -51.21 4.83
C LEU A 28 6.39 -50.27 3.66
N THR A 29 5.37 -49.48 3.31
CA THR A 29 5.58 -48.22 2.59
C THR A 29 6.52 -47.43 3.47
N HIS A 30 7.76 -47.25 3.03
CA HIS A 30 8.76 -46.40 3.65
C HIS A 30 8.06 -45.14 4.17
N GLN A 31 7.93 -45.03 5.50
CA GLN A 31 7.43 -43.83 6.12
C GLN A 31 8.45 -42.74 5.81
N MET A 32 8.11 -41.87 4.86
CA MET A 32 8.92 -40.70 4.52
C MET A 32 8.64 -39.63 5.56
N ALA A 33 9.13 -39.90 6.77
CA ALA A 33 9.05 -38.96 7.85
C ALA A 33 9.97 -37.78 7.54
N VAL A 34 9.42 -36.57 7.56
CA VAL A 34 10.13 -35.34 7.17
C VAL A 34 10.17 -34.37 8.33
N TRP A 35 11.28 -33.66 8.40
CA TRP A 35 11.50 -32.52 9.28
C TRP A 35 11.41 -31.25 8.44
N PHE A 36 10.79 -30.20 8.97
CA PHE A 36 10.63 -28.91 8.29
C PHE A 36 10.51 -27.78 9.31
N CYS A 37 10.75 -26.54 8.89
CA CYS A 37 10.62 -25.38 9.75
C CYS A 37 9.18 -24.86 9.81
N GLY A 38 8.77 -24.30 10.95
CA GLY A 38 7.43 -23.75 11.14
C GLY A 38 7.15 -22.52 10.29
N ARG A 39 6.81 -22.73 9.03
CA ARG A 39 6.44 -21.67 8.08
C ARG A 39 4.92 -21.56 7.95
N SER A 40 4.42 -20.34 7.75
CA SER A 40 3.00 -20.05 7.51
C SER A 40 2.39 -20.86 6.35
N GLU A 41 3.23 -21.19 5.37
CA GLU A 41 2.92 -21.94 4.17
C GLU A 41 2.56 -23.40 4.50
N VAL A 42 3.05 -23.92 5.63
CA VAL A 42 2.74 -25.27 6.13
C VAL A 42 1.65 -25.25 7.18
N SER A 43 1.40 -24.13 7.87
CA SER A 43 0.32 -23.99 8.85
C SER A 43 -1.05 -24.42 8.32
N SER A 44 -1.30 -24.24 7.02
CA SER A 44 -2.52 -24.72 6.36
C SER A 44 -2.70 -26.25 6.44
N LEU A 45 -1.61 -27.02 6.48
CA LEU A 45 -1.65 -28.49 6.60
C LEU A 45 -1.95 -28.95 8.03
N PHE A 46 -1.85 -28.05 9.01
CA PHE A 46 -2.13 -28.29 10.43
C PHE A 46 -3.41 -27.59 10.89
N GLY A 47 -4.37 -27.39 9.99
CA GLY A 47 -5.66 -26.76 10.32
C GLY A 47 -5.53 -25.30 10.75
N GLY A 48 -4.48 -24.59 10.29
CA GLY A 48 -4.23 -23.19 10.66
C GLY A 48 -3.45 -23.00 11.96
N ALA A 49 -2.87 -24.06 12.52
CA ALA A 49 -2.00 -23.94 13.68
C ALA A 49 -0.81 -22.99 13.41
N GLN A 50 -0.55 -22.11 14.37
CA GLN A 50 0.56 -21.17 14.31
C GLN A 50 1.86 -21.90 14.67
N LEU A 51 2.68 -22.17 13.67
CA LEU A 51 3.99 -22.81 13.83
C LEU A 51 5.07 -21.72 13.96
N SER A 52 6.07 -21.97 14.80
CA SER A 52 7.18 -21.03 14.99
C SER A 52 8.23 -21.20 13.89
N PRO A 53 8.65 -20.12 13.20
CA PRO A 53 9.64 -20.20 12.12
C PRO A 53 11.03 -20.61 12.58
N THR A 54 11.31 -20.58 13.88
CA THR A 54 12.59 -20.98 14.49
C THR A 54 12.60 -22.42 14.97
N GLN A 55 11.49 -23.15 14.86
CA GLN A 55 11.37 -24.54 15.35
C GLN A 55 11.28 -25.53 14.21
N CYS A 56 11.93 -26.68 14.41
CA CYS A 56 11.83 -27.85 13.57
C CYS A 56 10.62 -28.70 14.00
N TYR A 57 9.77 -29.03 13.04
CA TYR A 57 8.60 -29.87 13.22
C TYR A 57 8.77 -31.17 12.45
N PHE A 58 8.27 -32.23 13.04
CA PHE A 58 8.24 -33.56 12.44
C PHE A 58 6.84 -33.84 11.88
N SER A 59 6.78 -34.41 10.67
CA SER A 59 5.54 -34.96 10.14
C SER A 59 5.78 -36.27 9.42
N ALA A 60 4.98 -37.28 9.76
CA ALA A 60 4.91 -38.55 9.05
C ALA A 60 3.81 -38.56 7.98
N MET A 61 2.97 -37.52 7.92
CA MET A 61 1.83 -37.44 7.00
C MET A 61 2.13 -36.57 5.78
N ILE A 62 3.05 -35.60 5.91
CA ILE A 62 3.38 -34.66 4.84
C ILE A 62 4.48 -35.25 3.97
N THR A 63 4.27 -35.23 2.66
CA THR A 63 5.28 -35.74 1.72
C THR A 63 6.31 -34.67 1.33
N PRO A 64 7.56 -35.07 1.00
CA PRO A 64 8.57 -34.17 0.43
C PRO A 64 8.09 -33.36 -0.77
N ARG A 65 7.22 -33.96 -1.61
CA ARG A 65 6.67 -33.33 -2.81
C ARG A 65 5.77 -32.14 -2.45
N GLU A 66 5.00 -32.27 -1.38
CA GLU A 66 4.07 -31.25 -0.92
C GLU A 66 4.80 -30.06 -0.30
N LEU A 67 5.83 -30.32 0.51
CA LEU A 67 6.72 -29.26 1.02
C LEU A 67 7.45 -28.54 -0.11
N ARG A 68 7.96 -29.27 -1.11
CA ARG A 68 8.63 -28.68 -2.28
C ARG A 68 7.70 -27.79 -3.09
N SER A 69 6.44 -28.20 -3.29
CA SER A 69 5.45 -27.39 -4.02
C SER A 69 5.13 -26.05 -3.35
N ARG A 70 5.34 -25.98 -2.03
CA ARG A 70 5.12 -24.79 -1.20
C ARG A 70 6.41 -23.99 -0.95
N GLY A 71 7.54 -24.40 -1.57
CA GLY A 71 8.84 -23.76 -1.36
C GLY A 71 9.42 -23.94 0.03
N VAL A 72 9.00 -24.98 0.76
CA VAL A 72 9.43 -25.23 2.14
C VAL A 72 10.59 -26.22 2.15
N PRO A 73 11.75 -25.86 2.71
CA PRO A 73 12.87 -26.78 2.87
C PRO A 73 12.48 -27.90 3.83
N TYR A 74 12.97 -29.11 3.54
CA TYR A 74 12.69 -30.30 4.34
C TYR A 74 13.95 -31.16 4.50
N TRP A 75 14.00 -31.91 5.59
CA TRP A 75 15.12 -32.76 5.98
C TRP A 75 14.63 -34.15 6.36
N ASN A 76 15.51 -35.15 6.18
CA ASN A 76 15.21 -36.54 6.55
C ASN A 76 15.58 -36.85 8.01
N LYS A 77 16.34 -35.96 8.66
CA LYS A 77 16.81 -36.08 10.05
C LYS A 77 16.57 -34.78 10.79
N GLN A 78 16.39 -34.89 12.10
CA GLN A 78 16.21 -33.73 12.98
C GLN A 78 17.49 -32.88 13.06
N ASP A 79 18.65 -33.53 13.15
CA ASP A 79 19.95 -32.84 13.30
C ASP A 79 20.32 -31.99 12.09
N ASP A 80 19.81 -32.35 10.91
CA ASP A 80 20.01 -31.58 9.68
C ASP A 80 19.05 -30.39 9.58
N CYS A 81 17.99 -30.37 10.39
CA CYS A 81 16.97 -29.33 10.34
C CYS A 81 17.53 -28.01 10.92
N SER A 82 17.63 -27.02 10.05
CA SER A 82 18.14 -25.69 10.40
C SER A 82 17.09 -24.65 10.07
N CYS A 83 16.47 -24.11 11.12
CA CYS A 83 15.46 -23.07 11.03
C CYS A 83 16.09 -21.72 11.36
N THR A 84 16.86 -21.20 10.42
CA THR A 84 17.25 -19.79 10.45
C THR A 84 16.03 -18.97 10.03
N PRO A 85 15.62 -17.96 10.82
CA PRO A 85 14.61 -17.03 10.35
C PRO A 85 15.13 -16.42 9.05
N GLN A 86 14.36 -16.55 7.97
CA GLN A 86 14.67 -15.89 6.72
C GLN A 86 14.77 -14.38 7.06
N PRO A 87 15.88 -13.70 6.71
CA PRO A 87 15.97 -12.27 6.91
C PRO A 87 14.73 -11.61 6.28
N PRO A 88 14.15 -10.58 6.91
CA PRO A 88 13.08 -9.85 6.26
C PRO A 88 13.55 -9.42 4.86
N PRO A 89 12.68 -9.47 3.85
CA PRO A 89 13.05 -8.98 2.52
C PRO A 89 13.58 -7.55 2.66
N PRO A 90 14.59 -7.16 1.85
CA PRO A 90 15.06 -5.78 1.87
C PRO A 90 13.88 -4.83 1.61
N PRO A 91 13.85 -3.65 2.25
CA PRO A 91 12.80 -2.67 1.97
C PRO A 91 12.78 -2.36 0.46
N PRO A 92 11.59 -2.17 -0.13
CA PRO A 92 11.50 -1.78 -1.54
C PRO A 92 12.29 -0.48 -1.76
N PRO A 93 12.89 -0.29 -2.95
CA PRO A 93 13.54 0.98 -3.26
C PRO A 93 12.53 2.13 -3.13
N PRO A 94 12.99 3.35 -2.78
CA PRO A 94 12.11 4.49 -2.67
C PRO A 94 11.33 4.68 -3.97
N SER A 95 10.01 4.74 -3.83
CA SER A 95 9.11 4.92 -4.98
C SER A 95 9.21 6.37 -5.44
N LYS A 96 9.45 6.59 -6.73
CA LYS A 96 9.33 7.94 -7.30
C LYS A 96 7.91 8.44 -7.10
N ILE A 97 7.75 9.54 -6.37
CA ILE A 97 6.46 10.20 -6.20
C ILE A 97 6.44 11.53 -6.94
N TYR A 98 5.24 11.97 -7.31
CA TYR A 98 4.98 13.26 -7.93
C TYR A 98 3.97 14.04 -7.08
N PHE A 99 4.17 15.34 -6.88
CA PHE A 99 3.27 16.17 -6.08
C PHE A 99 3.31 17.62 -6.60
N CYS A 100 2.27 18.39 -6.26
CA CYS A 100 2.21 19.81 -6.60
C CYS A 100 2.93 20.64 -5.53
N GLY A 101 3.54 21.76 -5.91
CA GLY A 101 4.30 22.63 -5.00
C GLY A 101 3.42 23.44 -4.03
N GLN A 102 2.55 22.78 -3.27
CA GLN A 102 1.71 23.40 -2.25
C GLN A 102 2.55 23.87 -1.04
N SER A 103 2.08 24.88 -0.32
CA SER A 103 2.80 25.53 0.79
C SER A 103 3.27 24.57 1.89
N GLU A 104 2.51 23.49 2.08
CA GLU A 104 2.66 22.48 3.10
C GLU A 104 3.97 21.70 2.92
N VAL A 105 4.47 21.57 1.70
CA VAL A 105 5.75 20.89 1.39
C VAL A 105 6.92 21.86 1.19
N TRP A 106 6.71 23.18 1.25
CA TRP A 106 7.80 24.15 0.97
C TRP A 106 8.96 24.04 1.94
N HIS A 107 8.69 23.68 3.20
CA HIS A 107 9.72 23.48 4.22
C HIS A 107 10.63 22.27 3.95
N LEU A 108 10.25 21.39 3.03
CA LEU A 108 11.04 20.23 2.61
C LEU A 108 12.08 20.58 1.53
N PHE A 109 12.04 21.79 0.97
CA PHE A 109 12.89 22.21 -0.14
C PHE A 109 13.66 23.49 0.19
N ASP A 110 14.97 23.48 -0.03
CA ASP A 110 15.84 24.66 0.15
C ASP A 110 15.68 25.70 -0.98
N TYR A 111 14.88 25.38 -2.00
CA TYR A 111 14.63 26.24 -3.15
C TYR A 111 13.14 26.55 -3.30
N LYS A 112 12.86 27.66 -3.98
CA LYS A 112 11.50 28.12 -4.20
C LYS A 112 10.77 27.19 -5.18
N ILE A 113 9.72 26.53 -4.69
CA ILE A 113 8.79 25.74 -5.51
C ILE A 113 7.49 26.50 -5.77
N GLU A 114 6.87 26.23 -6.91
CA GLU A 114 5.64 26.90 -7.34
C GLU A 114 4.43 25.96 -7.26
N PRO A 115 3.28 26.45 -6.77
CA PRO A 115 2.07 25.63 -6.62
C PRO A 115 1.49 25.12 -7.94
N SER A 116 1.77 25.78 -9.06
CA SER A 116 1.35 25.36 -10.40
C SER A 116 2.24 24.30 -11.05
N SER A 117 3.35 23.94 -10.41
CA SER A 117 4.36 23.05 -10.98
C SER A 117 4.33 21.68 -10.29
N CYS A 118 4.54 20.63 -11.09
CA CYS A 118 4.65 19.27 -10.59
C CYS A 118 6.11 18.92 -10.31
N TYR A 119 6.40 18.51 -9.09
CA TYR A 119 7.73 18.11 -8.63
C TYR A 119 7.76 16.60 -8.40
N PHE A 120 8.96 16.02 -8.37
CA PHE A 120 9.16 14.62 -8.01
C PHE A 120 10.20 14.49 -6.90
N SER A 121 10.05 13.47 -6.07
CA SER A 121 11.05 13.11 -5.06
C SER A 121 11.22 11.59 -4.99
N TYR A 122 12.43 11.16 -4.63
CA TYR A 122 12.75 9.80 -4.21
C TYR A 122 13.07 9.74 -2.71
N GLU A 123 13.13 10.89 -2.04
CA GLU A 123 13.52 10.95 -0.62
C GLU A 123 12.30 10.82 0.29
N PHE A 124 11.16 11.34 -0.15
CA PHE A 124 9.91 11.28 0.59
C PHE A 124 9.02 10.15 0.11
N SER A 125 8.40 9.46 1.05
CA SER A 125 7.36 8.47 0.78
C SER A 125 6.04 9.17 0.43
N ARG A 126 5.14 8.40 -0.20
CA ARG A 126 3.79 8.87 -0.52
C ARG A 126 3.05 9.29 0.75
N ASP A 127 3.18 8.52 1.81
CA ASP A 127 2.44 8.72 3.06
C ASP A 127 2.93 10.00 3.77
N GLU A 128 4.23 10.25 3.81
CA GLU A 128 4.78 11.49 4.40
C GLU A 128 4.27 12.76 3.72
N VAL A 129 4.19 12.77 2.38
CA VAL A 129 3.68 13.93 1.64
C VAL A 129 2.16 14.03 1.73
N ALA A 130 1.44 12.89 1.79
CA ALA A 130 -0.01 12.86 1.96
C ALA A 130 -0.46 13.30 3.36
N ASP A 131 0.32 12.99 4.41
CA ASP A 131 0.07 13.43 5.79
C ASP A 131 0.16 14.95 5.95
N LEU A 132 0.92 15.62 5.08
CA LEU A 132 0.96 17.07 4.98
C LEU A 132 -0.26 17.66 4.26
N GLY A 133 -1.19 16.83 3.78
CA GLY A 133 -2.40 17.25 3.07
C GLY A 133 -2.18 17.54 1.58
N VAL A 134 -1.06 17.11 1.01
CA VAL A 134 -0.74 17.32 -0.41
C VAL A 134 -1.08 16.07 -1.23
N ASP A 135 -1.75 16.27 -2.36
CA ASP A 135 -2.04 15.17 -3.29
C ASP A 135 -0.75 14.62 -3.92
N VAL A 136 -0.56 13.31 -3.76
CA VAL A 136 0.58 12.56 -4.30
C VAL A 136 0.14 11.64 -5.44
N TYR A 137 0.89 11.71 -6.52
CA TYR A 137 0.66 10.99 -7.77
C TYR A 137 1.81 10.02 -8.05
N LEU A 138 1.47 8.88 -8.65
CA LEU A 138 2.45 7.88 -9.11
C LEU A 138 3.08 8.27 -10.45
N ASP A 139 2.43 9.16 -11.21
CA ASP A 139 2.87 9.60 -12.53
C ASP A 139 2.70 11.12 -12.67
N SER A 140 3.70 11.76 -13.27
CA SER A 140 3.67 13.18 -13.66
C SER A 140 2.42 13.61 -14.43
N ARG A 141 1.84 12.74 -15.24
CA ARG A 141 0.67 13.04 -16.09
C ARG A 141 -0.61 13.19 -15.28
N LEU A 142 -0.67 12.60 -14.09
CA LEU A 142 -1.80 12.68 -13.19
C LEU A 142 -1.75 13.95 -12.32
N CYS A 143 -0.59 14.59 -12.28
CA CYS A 143 -0.32 15.75 -11.47
C CYS A 143 -1.13 16.96 -11.98
N THR A 144 -2.24 17.25 -11.29
CA THR A 144 -3.19 18.29 -11.67
C THR A 144 -3.05 19.48 -10.73
N CYS A 145 -1.94 20.20 -10.90
CA CYS A 145 -1.62 21.34 -10.03
C CYS A 145 -2.51 22.53 -10.33
N ARG A 146 -3.17 23.04 -9.29
CA ARG A 146 -4.02 24.23 -9.39
C ARG A 146 -3.15 25.48 -9.33
N LYS A 147 -3.40 26.42 -10.24
CA LYS A 147 -2.88 27.77 -10.08
C LYS A 147 -3.54 28.37 -8.84
N PRO A 148 -2.78 29.00 -7.93
CA PRO A 148 -3.36 29.63 -6.76
C PRO A 148 -4.39 30.67 -7.20
N PRO A 149 -5.48 30.85 -6.42
CA PRO A 149 -6.46 31.88 -6.72
C PRO A 149 -5.77 33.24 -6.79
N PRO A 150 -6.22 34.15 -7.67
CA PRO A 150 -5.68 35.50 -7.70
C PRO A 150 -5.82 36.14 -6.31
N PRO A 151 -4.84 36.97 -5.89
CA PRO A 151 -4.95 37.68 -4.62
C PRO A 151 -6.24 38.50 -4.60
N PRO A 152 -6.91 38.62 -3.43
CA PRO A 152 -8.07 39.48 -3.31
C PRO A 152 -7.70 40.90 -3.75
N PRO A 153 -8.62 41.65 -4.38
CA PRO A 153 -8.37 43.04 -4.70
C PRO A 153 -7.97 43.79 -3.41
N PRO A 154 -7.06 44.77 -3.48
CA PRO A 154 -6.74 45.58 -2.32
C PRO A 154 -8.03 46.17 -1.74
N PRO A 155 -8.13 46.33 -0.41
CA PRO A 155 -9.28 47.02 0.18
C PRO A 155 -9.42 48.37 -0.54
N VAL A 156 -10.60 48.63 -1.11
CA VAL A 156 -10.90 49.94 -1.67
C VAL A 156 -10.64 50.94 -0.56
N ALA A 157 -9.65 51.81 -0.75
CA ALA A 157 -9.37 52.89 0.17
C ALA A 157 -10.66 53.70 0.29
N THR A 158 -11.41 53.46 1.35
CA THR A 158 -12.56 54.29 1.70
C THR A 158 -11.93 55.56 2.21
N TYR A 159 -11.69 56.51 1.30
CA TYR A 159 -11.34 57.86 1.68
C TYR A 159 -12.50 58.35 2.52
N HIS A 160 -12.35 58.30 3.84
CA HIS A 160 -13.14 59.13 4.72
C HIS A 160 -12.94 60.55 4.22
N TYR A 161 -13.98 61.09 3.58
CA TYR A 161 -14.12 62.52 3.32
C TYR A 161 -14.03 63.20 4.69
N LEU A 162 -12.82 63.52 5.13
CA LEU A 162 -12.59 64.56 6.11
C LEU A 162 -13.19 65.80 5.46
N SER A 163 -14.30 66.27 6.03
CA SER A 163 -14.95 67.50 5.59
C SER A 163 -13.88 68.59 5.46
N PRO A 164 -13.80 69.29 4.32
CA PRO A 164 -12.83 70.36 4.16
C PRO A 164 -13.05 71.40 5.28
N PRO A 165 -11.97 71.97 5.85
CA PRO A 165 -12.12 73.02 6.85
C PRO A 165 -12.92 74.20 6.28
N PRO A 166 -13.73 74.89 7.11
CA PRO A 166 -14.50 76.04 6.66
C PRO A 166 -13.57 77.11 6.07
N LEU A 167 -13.94 77.64 4.91
CA LEU A 167 -13.23 78.75 4.28
C LEU A 167 -13.22 79.98 5.19
N PRO A 168 -12.13 80.77 5.20
CA PRO A 168 -12.10 82.05 5.90
C PRO A 168 -13.14 83.02 5.31
N PRO A 169 -13.73 83.90 6.13
CA PRO A 169 -14.69 84.90 5.65
C PRO A 169 -14.03 85.88 4.67
N PRO A 170 -14.78 86.39 3.68
CA PRO A 170 -14.27 87.36 2.72
C PRO A 170 -13.90 88.69 3.42
N PRO A 171 -12.87 89.41 2.94
CA PRO A 171 -12.53 90.72 3.46
C PRO A 171 -13.66 91.72 3.17
N SER A 172 -14.06 92.47 4.21
CA SER A 172 -15.01 93.57 4.10
C SER A 172 -14.49 94.61 3.12
N LEU A 173 -15.19 94.79 2.00
CA LEU A 173 -14.97 95.87 1.05
C LEU A 173 -15.32 97.19 1.74
N LEU A 174 -14.31 97.90 2.23
CA LEU A 174 -14.44 99.28 2.66
C LEU A 174 -14.78 100.13 1.43
N LEU A 175 -16.03 100.60 1.39
CA LEU A 175 -16.52 101.58 0.43
C LEU A 175 -15.61 102.82 0.44
N PRO A 176 -15.06 103.26 -0.69
CA PRO A 176 -14.35 104.54 -0.76
C PRO A 176 -15.35 105.69 -0.61
N MET A 177 -15.11 106.53 0.38
CA MET A 177 -15.79 107.81 0.55
C MET A 177 -15.63 108.67 -0.70
N SER A 178 -16.72 109.36 -1.03
CA SER A 178 -16.86 110.28 -2.13
C SER A 178 -16.03 111.56 -1.95
N LEU A 179 -15.42 112.04 -3.05
CA LEU A 179 -15.27 113.42 -3.59
C LEU A 179 -15.06 114.62 -2.63
N PRO A 180 -14.30 115.68 -3.01
CA PRO A 180 -14.60 116.44 -4.24
C PRO A 180 -13.42 117.00 -5.06
N LEU A 181 -13.83 117.50 -6.24
CA LEU A 181 -13.13 118.13 -7.36
C LEU A 181 -12.28 119.39 -7.02
N PRO A 182 -11.37 119.77 -7.93
CA PRO A 182 -10.42 120.87 -7.76
C PRO A 182 -11.03 122.25 -8.04
N GLN A 183 -10.56 123.28 -7.32
CA GLN A 183 -10.75 124.68 -7.69
C GLN A 183 -9.58 125.17 -8.55
N SER A 184 -9.95 125.97 -9.54
CA SER A 184 -9.12 126.64 -10.54
C SER A 184 -8.27 127.77 -9.97
#